data_AF-A0A564Y3X8-F1
#
_entry.id   AF-A0A564Y3X8-F1
#
_cell.length_a   1.000
_cell.length_b   1.000
_cell.length_c   1.000
_cell.angle_alpha   90.00
_cell.angle_beta   90.00
_cell.angle_gamma   90.00
#
_symmetry.space_group_name_H-M   'P 1'
#
loop_
_entity.id
_entity.type
_entity.pdbx_description
1 polymer ?
#
loop_
_entity_poly.entity_id
_entity_poly.type
_entity_poly.pdbx_seq_one_letter_code
_entity_poly.pdbx_strand_id
1 'polypeptide(L)'
;MLQLSLPHVNVLSKIDLIEMYDKLPFNLDFFTEVLNLSHLVERLEDDLFFAKYKQMNQALADIVQDSSLITFQVLDARERTLLQRVMLCADKANGYIFGTDEQRSLQAMMSCAAGAEFTNDLVCMVQERYTSRGKNVQKN
;
A
#
# COMPACT_ATOMS: atom_id res chain seq x y z
N MET A 1 -2.69 20.80 8.16
CA MET A 1 -1.82 19.78 8.76
C MET A 1 -2.64 19.04 9.82
N LEU A 2 -2.93 17.77 9.61
CA LEU A 2 -3.77 16.98 10.53
C LEU A 2 -2.92 16.57 11.74
N GLN A 3 -3.39 16.89 12.95
CA GLN A 3 -2.70 16.58 14.19
C GLN A 3 -3.15 15.19 14.67
N LEU A 4 -2.48 14.14 14.19
CA LEU A 4 -2.68 12.78 14.69
C LEU A 4 -1.99 12.62 16.04
N SER A 5 -2.62 11.88 16.97
CA SER A 5 -2.10 11.67 18.33
C SER A 5 -0.96 10.66 18.40
N LEU A 6 -0.83 9.78 17.40
CA LEU A 6 0.14 8.68 17.34
C LEU A 6 0.64 8.49 15.89
N PRO A 7 1.87 7.98 15.70
CA PRO A 7 2.34 7.55 14.39
C PRO A 7 1.46 6.42 13.85
N HIS A 8 1.23 6.41 12.53
CA HIS A 8 0.38 5.43 11.87
C HIS A 8 1.08 4.81 10.66
N VAL A 9 0.90 3.50 10.46
CA VAL A 9 1.35 2.76 9.29
C VAL A 9 0.15 1.97 8.77
N ASN A 10 -0.28 2.22 7.54
CA ASN A 10 -1.35 1.43 6.92
C ASN A 10 -0.76 0.18 6.26
N VAL A 11 -1.38 -0.98 6.46
CA VAL A 11 -0.88 -2.26 5.95
C VAL A 11 -2.00 -3.04 5.28
N LEU A 12 -1.76 -3.52 4.06
CA LEU A 12 -2.59 -4.52 3.38
C LEU A 12 -2.12 -5.92 3.77
N SER A 13 -2.68 -6.45 4.85
CA SER A 13 -2.22 -7.68 5.53
C SER A 13 -2.59 -9.00 4.87
N LYS A 14 -3.45 -8.97 3.84
CA LYS A 14 -4.06 -10.15 3.21
C LYS A 14 -3.87 -10.16 1.70
N ILE A 15 -2.67 -9.78 1.26
CA ILE A 15 -2.35 -9.72 -0.17
C ILE A 15 -2.42 -11.12 -0.81
N ASP A 16 -2.19 -12.17 -0.02
CA ASP A 16 -2.30 -13.57 -0.40
C ASP A 16 -3.72 -13.98 -0.83
N LEU A 17 -4.74 -13.30 -0.31
CA LEU A 17 -6.14 -13.62 -0.64
C LEU A 17 -6.58 -13.12 -2.01
N ILE A 18 -5.80 -12.25 -2.67
CA ILE A 18 -6.14 -11.71 -4.00
C ILE A 18 -6.36 -12.85 -5.01
N GLU A 19 -5.62 -13.95 -4.88
CA GLU A 19 -5.79 -15.14 -5.73
C GLU A 19 -7.18 -15.78 -5.64
N MET A 20 -7.90 -15.59 -4.53
CA MET A 20 -9.24 -16.14 -4.32
C MET A 20 -10.35 -15.26 -4.89
N TYR A 21 -10.04 -14.00 -5.20
CA TYR A 21 -11.00 -13.05 -5.74
C TYR A 21 -10.84 -12.91 -7.26
N ASP A 22 -11.81 -12.24 -7.89
CA ASP A 22 -11.75 -11.91 -9.29
C ASP A 22 -10.54 -11.01 -9.62
N LYS A 23 -10.21 -10.95 -10.91
CA LYS A 23 -9.10 -10.14 -11.41
C LYS A 23 -9.23 -8.70 -10.90
N LEU A 24 -8.15 -8.21 -10.29
CA LEU A 24 -8.05 -6.82 -9.83
C LEU A 24 -8.35 -5.84 -10.98
N PRO A 25 -9.21 -4.83 -10.74
CA PRO A 25 -9.57 -3.85 -11.77
C PRO A 25 -8.42 -2.89 -12.10
N PHE A 26 -7.46 -2.71 -11.17
CA PHE A 26 -6.30 -1.84 -11.29
C PHE A 26 -5.03 -2.60 -10.86
N ASN A 27 -3.86 -2.06 -11.21
CA ASN A 27 -2.58 -2.56 -10.69
C ASN A 27 -2.51 -2.38 -9.17
N LEU A 28 -1.68 -3.19 -8.51
CA LEU A 28 -1.52 -3.15 -7.07
C LEU A 28 -1.00 -1.79 -6.58
N ASP A 29 -0.13 -1.15 -7.38
CA ASP A 29 0.40 0.19 -7.14
C ASP A 29 -0.71 1.24 -6.90
N PHE A 30 -1.85 1.10 -7.60
CA PHE A 30 -3.00 1.98 -7.45
C PHE A 30 -3.54 1.98 -6.01
N PHE A 31 -3.58 0.80 -5.39
CA PHE A 31 -4.12 0.62 -4.05
C PHE A 31 -3.09 0.93 -2.95
N THR A 32 -1.79 0.83 -3.25
CA THR A 32 -0.72 1.12 -2.29
C THR A 32 -0.38 2.59 -2.21
N GLU A 33 -0.27 3.27 -3.37
CA GLU A 33 0.06 4.69 -3.45
C GLU A 33 -1.17 5.61 -3.44
N VAL A 34 -2.38 5.01 -3.48
CA VAL A 34 -3.66 5.74 -3.50
C VAL A 34 -3.62 6.83 -4.57
N LEU A 35 -3.40 6.37 -5.81
CA LEU A 35 -3.38 7.20 -7.01
C LEU A 35 -4.77 7.79 -7.30
N ASN A 36 -4.98 8.36 -8.49
CA ASN A 36 -6.21 9.07 -8.82
C ASN A 36 -7.50 8.25 -8.56
N LEU A 37 -8.16 8.51 -7.42
CA LEU A 37 -9.33 7.81 -6.92
C LEU A 37 -10.59 8.12 -7.74
N SER A 38 -10.57 9.15 -8.60
CA SER A 38 -11.69 9.41 -9.52
C SER A 38 -12.01 8.19 -10.39
N HIS A 39 -10.98 7.45 -10.84
CA HIS A 39 -11.18 6.22 -11.61
C HIS A 39 -11.83 5.09 -10.80
N LEU A 40 -11.55 5.03 -9.49
CA LEU A 40 -12.21 4.07 -8.60
C LEU A 40 -13.68 4.44 -8.42
N VAL A 41 -13.99 5.72 -8.26
CA VAL A 41 -15.37 6.21 -8.13
C VAL A 41 -16.18 5.89 -9.39
N GLU A 42 -15.63 6.17 -10.58
CA GLU A 42 -16.26 5.82 -11.86
C GLU A 42 -16.58 4.32 -11.96
N ARG A 43 -15.62 3.46 -11.56
CA ARG A 43 -15.82 2.01 -11.59
C ARG A 43 -16.86 1.53 -10.58
N LEU A 44 -16.94 2.17 -9.41
CA LEU A 44 -17.96 1.87 -8.39
C LEU A 44 -19.37 2.20 -8.91
N GLU A 45 -19.52 3.21 -9.76
CA GLU A 45 -20.83 3.58 -10.32
C GLU A 45 -21.41 2.52 -11.28
N ASP A 46 -20.58 1.65 -11.86
CA ASP A 46 -21.04 0.55 -12.72
C ASP A 46 -21.91 -0.46 -11.95
N ASP A 47 -21.75 -0.54 -10.63
CA ASP A 47 -22.56 -1.42 -9.79
C ASP A 47 -23.83 -0.69 -9.32
N LEU A 48 -24.99 -1.29 -9.59
CA LEU A 48 -26.31 -0.82 -9.19
C LEU A 48 -26.41 -0.49 -7.70
N PHE A 49 -25.65 -1.19 -6.85
CA PHE A 49 -25.62 -0.92 -5.41
C PHE A 49 -24.90 0.39 -5.06
N PHE A 50 -23.79 0.68 -5.73
CA PHE A 50 -22.92 1.81 -5.43
C PHE A 50 -23.28 3.09 -6.21
N ALA A 51 -23.99 2.97 -7.34
CA ALA A 51 -24.43 4.08 -8.17
C ALA A 51 -25.18 5.18 -7.38
N LYS A 52 -26.03 4.80 -6.41
CA LYS A 52 -26.75 5.76 -5.55
C LYS A 52 -25.85 6.58 -4.61
N TYR A 53 -24.62 6.11 -4.35
CA TYR A 53 -23.68 6.74 -3.41
C TYR A 53 -22.60 7.56 -4.11
N LYS A 54 -22.76 7.86 -5.40
CA LYS A 54 -21.80 8.64 -6.21
C LYS A 54 -21.25 9.88 -5.50
N GLN A 55 -22.14 10.75 -5.01
CA GLN A 55 -21.73 12.00 -4.36
C GLN A 55 -20.93 11.75 -3.08
N MET A 56 -21.29 10.71 -2.32
CA MET A 56 -20.57 10.33 -1.10
C MET A 56 -19.20 9.75 -1.42
N ASN A 57 -19.11 8.86 -2.40
CA ASN A 57 -17.86 8.23 -2.82
C ASN A 57 -16.88 9.27 -3.38
N GLN A 58 -17.38 10.25 -4.15
CA GLN A 58 -16.58 11.36 -4.65
C GLN A 58 -16.04 12.22 -3.51
N ALA A 59 -16.90 12.65 -2.58
CA ALA A 59 -16.46 13.46 -1.44
C ALA A 59 -15.43 12.73 -0.56
N LEU A 60 -15.56 11.40 -0.39
CA LEU A 60 -14.57 10.59 0.30
C LEU A 60 -13.24 10.52 -0.46
N ALA A 61 -13.29 10.32 -1.78
CA ALA A 61 -12.10 10.31 -2.62
C ALA A 61 -11.34 11.65 -2.55
N ASP A 62 -12.06 12.77 -2.64
CA ASP A 62 -11.49 14.11 -2.55
C ASP A 62 -10.80 14.33 -1.20
N ILE A 63 -11.45 13.97 -0.08
CA ILE A 63 -10.86 14.09 1.26
C ILE A 63 -9.57 13.26 1.39
N VAL A 64 -9.56 12.04 0.86
CA VAL A 64 -8.39 11.16 0.92
C VAL A 64 -7.24 11.73 0.09
N GLN A 65 -7.50 12.22 -1.12
CA GLN A 65 -6.50 12.83 -1.99
C GLN A 65 -5.94 14.13 -1.40
N ASP A 66 -6.81 15.03 -0.96
CA ASP A 66 -6.44 16.32 -0.39
C ASP A 66 -5.61 16.18 0.89
N SER A 67 -5.89 15.13 1.66
CA SER A 67 -5.15 14.86 2.90
C SER A 67 -3.82 14.15 2.65
N SER A 68 -3.63 13.50 1.49
CA SER A 68 -2.43 12.70 1.13
C SER A 68 -1.95 11.79 2.28
N LEU A 69 -2.88 11.30 3.11
CA LEU A 69 -2.57 10.65 4.39
C LEU A 69 -2.41 9.13 4.29
N ILE A 70 -2.76 8.54 3.15
CA ILE A 70 -3.01 7.12 3.06
C ILE A 70 -2.07 6.53 2.02
N THR A 71 -1.02 5.88 2.51
CA THR A 71 -0.20 4.95 1.73
C THR A 71 -0.20 3.62 2.46
N PHE A 72 -0.27 2.53 1.71
CA PHE A 72 -0.30 1.18 2.28
C PHE A 72 0.97 0.41 1.97
N GLN A 73 1.51 -0.27 3.00
CA GLN A 73 2.53 -1.29 2.83
C GLN A 73 1.86 -2.64 2.60
N VAL A 74 2.29 -3.36 1.56
CA VAL A 74 1.83 -4.73 1.29
C VAL A 74 2.47 -5.72 2.27
N LEU A 75 1.67 -6.69 2.74
CA LEU A 75 2.13 -7.72 3.66
C LEU A 75 1.49 -9.08 3.33
N ASP A 76 2.35 -10.09 3.26
CA ASP A 76 2.01 -11.51 3.38
C ASP A 76 2.74 -12.06 4.63
N ALA A 77 2.00 -12.67 5.56
CA ALA A 77 2.54 -13.28 6.77
C ALA A 77 3.51 -14.44 6.49
N ARG A 78 3.49 -15.02 5.28
CA ARG A 78 4.40 -16.09 4.86
C ARG A 78 5.74 -15.56 4.34
N GLU A 79 5.79 -14.31 3.88
CA GLU A 79 6.97 -13.72 3.28
C GLU A 79 7.78 -12.89 4.28
N ARG A 80 9.00 -13.38 4.58
CA ARG A 80 9.91 -12.71 5.52
C ARG A 80 10.32 -11.30 5.07
N THR A 81 10.50 -11.09 3.77
CA THR A 81 10.90 -9.80 3.21
C THR A 81 9.84 -8.72 3.45
N LEU A 82 8.57 -9.04 3.23
CA LEU A 82 7.45 -8.12 3.48
C LEU A 82 7.25 -7.86 4.97
N LEU A 83 7.40 -8.89 5.81
CA LEU A 83 7.36 -8.73 7.27
C LEU A 83 8.48 -7.81 7.77
N GLN A 84 9.71 -8.02 7.32
CA GLN A 84 10.85 -7.17 7.66
C GLN A 84 10.62 -5.73 7.22
N ARG A 85 10.01 -5.54 6.05
CA ARG A 85 9.67 -4.22 5.53
C ARG A 85 8.67 -3.47 6.42
N VAL A 86 7.57 -4.13 6.80
CA VAL A 86 6.58 -3.53 7.71
C VAL A 86 7.20 -3.22 9.07
N MET A 87 8.07 -4.10 9.58
CA MET A 87 8.81 -3.87 10.82
C MET A 87 9.68 -2.61 10.73
N LEU A 88 10.47 -2.46 9.66
CA LEU A 88 11.27 -1.26 9.42
C LEU A 88 10.41 0.01 9.32
N CYS A 89 9.26 -0.06 8.64
CA CYS A 89 8.33 1.06 8.57
C CYS A 89 7.76 1.42 9.95
N ALA A 90 7.43 0.43 10.78
CA ALA A 90 6.96 0.65 12.14
C ALA A 90 8.06 1.26 13.04
N ASP A 91 9.28 0.73 12.97
CA ASP A 91 10.44 1.26 13.68
C ASP A 91 10.71 2.72 13.28
N LYS A 92 10.69 3.02 11.97
CA LYS A 92 10.80 4.38 11.44
C LYS A 92 9.70 5.31 11.95
N ALA A 93 8.45 4.85 11.94
CA ALA A 93 7.31 5.65 12.42
C ALA A 93 7.39 5.92 13.93
N ASN A 94 7.95 4.98 14.70
CA ASN A 94 8.22 5.13 16.14
C ASN A 94 9.47 5.98 16.43
N GLY A 95 10.24 6.38 15.42
CA GLY A 95 11.50 7.09 15.58
C GLY A 95 12.69 6.19 15.97
N TYR A 96 12.49 4.87 15.96
CA TYR A 96 13.53 3.86 16.15
C TYR A 96 14.30 3.64 14.83
N ILE A 97 14.98 4.68 14.35
CA ILE A 97 15.77 4.63 13.11
C ILE A 97 17.23 4.24 13.40
N PHE A 98 17.67 4.33 14.66
CA PHE A 98 19.04 4.07 15.09
C PHE A 98 19.07 3.21 16.35
N GLY A 99 19.80 2.09 16.32
CA GLY A 99 20.13 1.34 17.53
C GLY A 99 21.03 2.17 18.46
N THR A 100 21.04 1.86 19.75
CA THR A 100 21.92 2.52 20.73
C THR A 100 23.42 2.38 20.41
N ASP A 101 23.79 1.34 19.67
CA ASP A 101 25.17 1.00 19.32
C ASP A 101 25.58 1.41 17.88
N GLU A 102 24.65 1.94 17.09
CA GLU A 102 24.95 2.37 15.71
C GLU A 102 25.45 3.82 15.69
N GLN A 103 26.58 4.04 15.02
CA GLN A 103 27.21 5.34 14.91
C GLN A 103 26.23 6.36 14.32
N ARG A 104 25.92 7.41 15.10
CA ARG A 104 25.15 8.60 14.70
C ARG A 104 25.89 9.46 13.68
N SER A 105 26.40 8.84 12.62
CA SER A 105 27.00 9.55 11.49
C SER A 105 25.89 10.19 10.67
N LEU A 106 26.04 11.48 10.35
CA LEU A 106 25.19 12.18 9.38
C LEU A 106 25.07 11.42 8.06
N GLN A 107 26.08 10.63 7.68
CA GLN A 107 26.08 9.81 6.49
C GLN A 107 25.16 8.58 6.62
N ALA A 108 25.12 7.92 7.78
CA ALA A 108 24.18 6.82 8.04
C ALA A 108 22.74 7.35 8.10
N MET A 109 22.53 8.51 8.74
CA MET A 109 21.25 9.21 8.76
C MET A 109 20.78 9.59 7.36
N MET A 110 21.67 10.18 6.54
CA MET A 110 21.35 10.46 5.14
C MET A 110 21.17 9.17 4.34
N SER A 111 21.86 8.07 4.62
CA SER A 111 21.65 6.80 3.91
C SER A 111 20.30 6.15 4.24
N CYS A 112 19.80 6.28 5.46
CA CYS A 112 18.47 5.80 5.85
C CYS A 112 17.35 6.72 5.34
N ALA A 113 17.60 8.03 5.28
CA ALA A 113 16.65 9.03 4.78
C ALA A 113 16.60 9.11 3.24
N ALA A 114 17.76 8.98 2.59
CA ALA A 114 17.95 8.99 1.14
C ALA A 114 18.04 7.57 0.55
N GLY A 115 17.91 6.54 1.38
CA GLY A 115 17.51 5.22 0.91
C GLY A 115 16.17 5.40 0.23
N ALA A 116 16.20 5.62 -1.09
CA ALA A 116 15.07 5.50 -1.97
C ALA A 116 14.66 4.05 -1.86
N GLU A 117 13.82 3.77 -0.87
CA GLU A 117 13.30 2.44 -0.65
C GLU A 117 12.53 2.09 -1.92
N PHE A 118 12.96 1.05 -2.62
CA PHE A 118 12.31 0.53 -3.82
C PHE A 118 10.96 -0.12 -3.45
N THR A 119 10.05 0.67 -2.87
CA THR A 119 8.68 0.28 -2.58
C THR A 119 8.03 -0.26 -3.84
N ASN A 120 8.33 0.35 -4.98
CA ASN A 120 7.75 0.00 -6.27
C ASN A 120 8.27 -1.35 -6.78
N ASP A 121 9.54 -1.70 -6.51
CA ASP A 121 10.07 -3.01 -6.87
C ASP A 121 9.39 -4.12 -6.05
N LEU A 122 9.16 -3.88 -4.75
CA LEU A 122 8.46 -4.82 -3.88
C LEU A 122 7.00 -5.00 -4.31
N VAL A 123 6.28 -3.92 -4.62
CA VAL A 123 4.90 -4.00 -5.08
C VAL A 123 4.81 -4.68 -6.44
N CYS A 124 5.73 -4.41 -7.36
CA CYS A 124 5.83 -5.11 -8.64
C CYS A 124 6.06 -6.62 -8.45
N MET A 125 7.00 -7.02 -7.60
CA MET A 125 7.27 -8.43 -7.30
C MET A 125 6.03 -9.14 -6.71
N VAL A 126 5.32 -8.46 -5.81
CA VAL A 126 4.10 -8.97 -5.20
C VAL A 126 2.97 -9.09 -6.24
N GLN A 127 2.80 -8.06 -7.08
CA GLN A 127 1.81 -8.10 -8.16
C GLN A 127 2.08 -9.26 -9.12
N GLU A 128 3.32 -9.46 -9.54
CA GLU A 128 3.69 -10.59 -10.40
C GLU A 128 3.32 -11.92 -9.75
N ARG A 129 3.61 -12.08 -8.45
CA ARG A 129 3.37 -13.32 -7.73
C ARG A 129 1.89 -13.66 -7.59
N TYR A 130 1.05 -12.72 -7.14
CA TYR A 130 -0.34 -13.01 -6.79
C TYR A 130 -1.34 -12.70 -7.92
N THR A 131 -0.99 -11.87 -8.91
CA THR A 131 -1.93 -11.48 -9.98
C THR A 131 -1.69 -12.24 -11.30
N SER A 132 -0.49 -12.80 -11.54
CA SER A 132 -0.16 -13.44 -12.82
C SER A 132 -0.68 -14.88 -12.98
N ARG A 133 -1.13 -15.51 -11.89
CA ARG A 133 -1.42 -16.95 -11.85
C ARG A 133 -2.77 -17.35 -12.47
N GLY A 134 -3.62 -16.39 -12.81
CA GLY A 134 -4.97 -16.62 -13.40
C GLY A 134 -5.01 -17.18 -14.83
N LYS A 135 -3.87 -17.44 -15.50
CA LYS A 135 -3.86 -17.96 -16.89
C LYS A 135 -3.95 -19.48 -17.03
N ASN A 136 -3.86 -20.27 -15.96
CA ASN A 136 -3.69 -21.73 -16.06
C ASN A 136 -4.95 -22.58 -15.78
N VAL A 137 -6.15 -21.99 -15.65
CA VAL A 137 -7.36 -22.74 -15.24
C VAL A 137 -8.39 -22.96 -16.38
N GLN A 138 -8.10 -22.56 -17.62
CA GLN A 138 -8.98 -22.84 -18.78
C GLN A 138 -8.25 -23.57 -19.91
N LYS A 139 -7.81 -24.80 -19.64
CA LYS A 139 -7.67 -25.85 -20.64
C LYS A 139 -8.04 -27.18 -19.99
N ASN A 140 -9.30 -27.58 -20.15
CA ASN A 140 -9.77 -28.97 -20.28
C ASN A 140 -11.20 -28.94 -20.77
#